data_AF-A0A957L123-F1
#
_entry.id   AF-A0A957L123-F1
#
_cell.length_a   1.000
_cell.length_b   1.000
_cell.length_c   1.000
_cell.angle_alpha   90.00
_cell.angle_beta   90.00
_cell.angle_gamma   90.00
#
_symmetry.space_group_name_H-M   'P 1'
#
loop_
_entity.id
_entity.type
_entity.pdbx_description
1 polymer ?
#
loop_
_entity_poly.entity_id
_entity_poly.type
_entity_poly.pdbx_seq_one_letter_code
_entity_poly.pdbx_strand_id
1 'polypeptide(L)'
;METNRRTNRPDPPRDRRQRRSRRRLREAMLALLVAKGYENITIAELAEQADLNRATFYLHYDSKEQLLVDSLEAQFDELVAAMKTHGAAVPPWSP
;
A
#
# COMPACT_ATOMS: atom_id res chain seq x y z
N MET A 1 -29.19 -19.27 20.84
CA MET A 1 -27.74 -19.07 21.03
C MET A 1 -27.29 -17.98 20.07
N GLU A 2 -26.92 -16.86 20.68
CA GLU A 2 -26.85 -15.50 20.15
C GLU A 2 -25.64 -15.24 19.22
N THR A 3 -25.87 -14.43 18.18
CA THR A 3 -24.94 -13.47 17.56
C THR A 3 -23.63 -13.95 16.92
N ASN A 4 -23.69 -14.25 15.61
CA ASN A 4 -22.60 -13.89 14.70
C ASN A 4 -22.98 -12.60 13.94
N ARG A 5 -22.83 -11.45 14.60
CA ARG A 5 -22.89 -10.11 13.98
C ARG A 5 -21.57 -9.39 14.28
N ARG A 6 -20.47 -9.80 13.64
CA ARG A 6 -19.26 -8.97 13.58
C ARG A 6 -19.17 -8.27 12.22
N THR A 7 -19.94 -7.19 12.16
CA THR A 7 -19.62 -5.89 11.54
C THR A 7 -19.01 -5.87 10.14
N ASN A 8 -19.84 -6.06 9.11
CA ASN A 8 -19.62 -5.42 7.80
C ASN A 8 -20.10 -3.96 7.86
N ARG A 9 -19.44 -3.11 8.66
CA ARG A 9 -19.77 -1.67 8.72
C ARG A 9 -18.79 -0.93 7.81
N PRO A 10 -19.25 -0.16 6.81
CA PRO A 10 -18.35 0.57 5.94
C PRO A 10 -17.46 1.51 6.75
N ASP A 11 -16.16 1.49 6.46
CA ASP A 11 -15.19 2.38 7.11
C ASP A 11 -15.67 3.84 7.05
N PRO A 12 -15.50 4.60 8.15
CA PRO A 12 -15.92 6.00 8.17
C PRO A 12 -15.24 6.78 7.03
N PRO A 13 -15.90 7.79 6.43
CA PRO A 13 -15.40 8.49 5.25
C PRO A 13 -13.96 9.02 5.37
N ARG A 14 -13.55 9.40 6.59
CA ARG A 14 -12.19 9.84 6.90
C ARG A 14 -11.15 8.74 6.69
N ASP A 15 -11.44 7.51 7.11
CA ASP A 15 -10.53 6.37 6.97
C ASP A 15 -10.36 5.98 5.49
N ARG A 16 -11.46 6.00 4.72
CA ARG A 16 -11.41 5.80 3.25
C ARG A 16 -10.51 6.81 2.55
N ARG A 17 -10.59 8.09 2.93
CA ARG A 17 -9.73 9.15 2.37
C ARG A 17 -8.26 8.91 2.74
N GLN A 18 -7.97 8.57 3.99
CA GLN A 18 -6.60 8.26 4.41
C GLN A 18 -6.03 7.06 3.64
N ARG A 19 -6.79 5.97 3.52
CA ARG A 19 -6.40 4.79 2.74
C ARG A 19 -6.12 5.13 1.28
N ARG A 20 -6.96 5.97 0.65
CA ARG A 20 -6.76 6.41 -0.73
C ARG A 20 -5.48 7.22 -0.89
N SER A 21 -5.22 8.17 0.01
CA SER A 21 -4.00 8.98 -0.01
C SER A 21 -2.74 8.13 0.18
N ARG A 22 -2.74 7.22 1.16
CA ARG A 22 -1.63 6.28 1.38
C ARG A 22 -1.37 5.43 0.15
N ARG A 23 -2.41 4.87 -0.47
CA ARG A 23 -2.26 4.07 -1.70
C ARG A 23 -1.58 4.85 -2.83
N ARG A 24 -2.04 6.07 -3.10
CA ARG A 24 -1.47 6.94 -4.16
C ARG A 24 0.00 7.28 -3.89
N LEU A 25 0.36 7.54 -2.63
CA LEU A 25 1.75 7.81 -2.24
C LEU A 25 2.65 6.58 -2.45
N ARG A 26 2.17 5.37 -2.14
CA ARG A 26 2.92 4.13 -2.38
C ARG A 26 3.11 3.85 -3.88
N GLU A 27 2.04 4.01 -4.66
CA GLU A 27 2.10 3.90 -6.13
C GLU A 27 3.12 4.90 -6.71
N ALA A 28 3.12 6.15 -6.25
CA ALA A 28 4.09 7.17 -6.66
C ALA A 28 5.53 6.81 -6.26
N MET A 29 5.74 6.29 -5.04
CA MET A 29 7.05 5.85 -4.57
C MET A 29 7.63 4.76 -5.48
N LEU A 30 6.87 3.70 -5.75
CA LEU A 30 7.33 2.59 -6.59
C LEU A 30 7.62 3.04 -8.03
N ALA A 31 6.78 3.91 -8.60
CA ALA A 31 6.99 4.45 -9.94
C ALA A 31 8.29 5.25 -10.04
N LEU A 32 8.53 6.17 -9.09
CA LEU A 32 9.74 7.00 -9.07
C LEU A 32 10.99 6.17 -8.74
N LEU A 33 10.86 5.15 -7.88
CA LEU A 33 11.93 4.23 -7.54
C LEU A 33 12.46 3.51 -8.78
N VAL A 34 11.54 2.99 -9.62
CA VAL A 34 11.90 2.35 -10.90
C VAL A 34 12.49 3.35 -11.88
N ALA A 35 11.95 4.58 -11.95
CA ALA A 35 12.36 5.56 -12.95
C ALA A 35 13.76 6.16 -12.70
N LYS A 36 14.12 6.43 -11.43
CA LYS A 36 15.34 7.20 -11.13
C LYS A 36 16.10 6.77 -9.86
N GLY A 37 15.67 5.69 -9.20
CA GLY A 37 16.29 5.21 -7.96
C GLY A 37 15.99 6.08 -6.74
N TYR A 38 16.16 5.50 -5.56
CA TYR A 38 15.68 6.06 -4.29
C TYR A 38 16.32 7.41 -3.89
N GLU A 39 17.64 7.52 -4.06
CA GLU A 39 18.40 8.71 -3.64
C GLU A 39 17.91 9.98 -4.33
N ASN A 40 17.46 9.86 -5.59
CA ASN A 40 17.01 10.98 -6.40
C ASN A 40 15.54 11.37 -6.14
N ILE A 41 14.81 10.65 -5.29
CA ILE A 41 13.40 10.94 -4.99
C ILE A 41 13.28 12.01 -3.91
N THR A 42 12.44 13.00 -4.17
CA THR A 42 12.05 14.02 -3.19
C THR A 42 10.59 13.89 -2.75
N ILE A 43 10.27 14.39 -1.56
CA ILE A 43 8.89 14.46 -1.05
C ILE A 43 7.99 15.32 -1.95
N ALA A 44 8.55 16.35 -2.59
CA ALA A 44 7.79 17.21 -3.50
C ALA A 44 7.29 16.43 -4.72
N GLU A 45 8.17 15.66 -5.37
CA GLU A 45 7.81 14.83 -6.52
C GLU A 45 6.88 13.68 -6.14
N LEU A 46 7.06 13.09 -4.95
CA LEU A 46 6.13 12.08 -4.44
C LEU A 46 4.71 12.65 -4.28
N ALA A 47 4.60 13.85 -3.71
CA ALA A 47 3.32 14.52 -3.54
C ALA A 47 2.70 14.90 -4.90
N GLU A 48 3.51 15.44 -5.82
CA GLU A 48 3.08 15.80 -7.18
C GLU A 48 2.60 14.59 -7.97
N GLN A 49 3.41 13.52 -8.04
CA GLN A 49 3.06 12.27 -8.73
C GLN A 49 1.81 11.62 -8.12
N ALA A 50 1.63 11.72 -6.81
CA ALA A 50 0.43 11.24 -6.13
C ALA A 50 -0.77 12.20 -6.26
N ASP A 51 -0.62 13.36 -6.90
CA ASP A 51 -1.59 14.47 -6.94
C ASP A 51 -2.17 14.77 -5.55
N LEU A 52 -1.25 15.12 -4.65
CA LEU A 52 -1.43 15.51 -3.27
C LEU A 52 -0.52 16.70 -2.95
N ASN A 53 -0.83 17.42 -1.87
CA ASN A 53 0.10 18.42 -1.34
C ASN A 53 1.10 17.78 -0.35
N ARG A 54 2.23 18.47 -0.13
CA ARG A 54 3.27 18.02 0.83
C ARG A 54 2.73 17.90 2.26
N ALA A 55 1.78 18.75 2.66
CA ALA A 55 1.15 18.62 3.97
C ALA A 55 0.43 17.27 4.14
N THR A 56 -0.22 16.78 3.08
CA THR A 56 -0.91 15.47 3.10
C THR A 56 0.09 14.32 3.16
N PHE A 57 1.27 14.44 2.57
CA PHE A 57 2.35 13.48 2.78
C PHE A 57 2.68 13.38 4.28
N TYR A 58 2.93 14.52 4.94
CA TYR A 58 3.28 14.56 6.36
C TYR A 58 2.13 14.18 7.31
N LEU A 59 0.88 14.10 6.84
CA LEU A 59 -0.22 13.50 7.61
C LEU A 59 -0.15 11.97 7.67
N HIS A 60 0.65 11.34 6.80
CA HIS A 60 0.75 9.89 6.68
C HIS A 60 2.14 9.35 7.01
N TYR A 61 3.19 10.11 6.70
CA TYR A 61 4.56 9.66 6.79
C TYR A 61 5.46 10.77 7.32
N ASP A 62 6.37 10.41 8.21
CA ASP A 62 7.40 11.31 8.76
C ASP A 62 8.57 11.48 7.79
N SER A 63 8.79 10.49 6.91
CA SER A 63 9.91 10.50 5.95
C SER A 63 9.64 9.67 4.69
N LYS A 64 10.47 9.86 3.65
CA LYS A 64 10.38 9.07 2.42
C LYS A 64 10.84 7.62 2.62
N GLU A 65 11.69 7.36 3.61
CA GLU A 65 12.12 6.02 4.04
C GLU A 65 10.93 5.25 4.61
N GLN A 66 10.13 5.89 5.47
CA GLN A 66 8.93 5.26 6.05
C GLN A 66 7.91 4.91 4.96
N LEU A 67 7.72 5.80 3.97
CA LEU A 67 6.89 5.51 2.81
C LEU A 67 7.45 4.35 1.98
N LEU A 68 8.77 4.26 1.79
CA LEU A 68 9.39 3.16 1.06
C LEU A 68 9.10 1.81 1.74
N VAL A 69 9.27 1.73 3.06
CA VAL A 69 8.99 0.49 3.81
C VAL A 69 7.53 0.08 3.66
N ASP A 70 6.57 0.98 3.90
CA ASP A 70 5.13 0.71 3.72
C ASP A 70 4.81 0.29 2.27
N SER A 71 5.46 0.92 1.28
CA SER A 71 5.29 0.57 -0.14
C SER A 71 5.74 -0.86 -0.44
N LEU A 72 6.88 -1.28 0.09
CA LEU A 72 7.42 -2.62 -0.12
C LEU A 72 6.60 -3.67 0.63
N GLU A 73 6.25 -3.43 1.90
CA GLU A 73 5.40 -4.32 2.69
C GLU A 73 4.08 -4.58 1.99
N ALA A 74 3.42 -3.52 1.50
CA ALA A 74 2.18 -3.64 0.76
C ALA A 74 2.32 -4.46 -0.53
N GLN A 75 3.43 -4.25 -1.25
CA GLN A 75 3.65 -4.98 -2.50
C GLN A 75 3.93 -6.46 -2.24
N PHE A 76 4.63 -6.79 -1.15
CA PHE A 76 4.82 -8.16 -0.71
C PHE A 76 3.50 -8.81 -0.27
N ASP A 77 2.66 -8.09 0.47
CA ASP A 77 1.33 -8.58 0.88
C ASP A 77 0.44 -8.90 -0.34
N GLU A 78 0.45 -8.03 -1.35
CA GLU A 78 -0.26 -8.26 -2.61
C GLU A 78 0.27 -9.48 -3.34
N LEU A 79 1.60 -9.65 -3.41
CA LEU A 79 2.23 -10.82 -4.02
C LEU A 79 1.83 -12.12 -3.29
N VAL A 80 1.88 -12.14 -1.96
CA VAL A 80 1.48 -13.29 -1.13
C VAL A 80 0.00 -13.60 -1.32
N ALA A 81 -0.86 -12.58 -1.39
CA ALA A 81 -2.29 -12.75 -1.64
C ALA A 81 -2.56 -13.34 -3.04
N ALA A 82 -1.84 -12.89 -4.06
CA ALA A 82 -1.93 -13.44 -5.41
C ALA A 82 -1.51 -14.91 -5.44
N MET A 83 -0.41 -15.27 -4.76
CA MET A 83 0.05 -16.67 -4.65
C MET A 83 -0.96 -17.57 -3.95
N LYS A 84 -1.66 -17.09 -2.91
CA LYS A 84 -2.71 -17.87 -2.22
C LYS A 84 -3.96 -18.09 -3.08
N THR A 85 -4.26 -17.13 -3.96
CA THR A 85 -5.43 -17.17 -4.85
C THR A 85 -5.24 -18.18 -5.98
N HIS A 86 -4.01 -18.31 -6.49
CA HIS A 86 -3.58 -19.45 -7.28
C HIS A 86 -3.27 -20.61 -6.33
N GLY A 87 -4.32 -21.26 -5.80
CA GLY A 87 -4.17 -22.43 -4.94
C GLY A 87 -3.07 -23.34 -5.47
N ALA A 88 -2.04 -23.56 -4.67
CA ALA A 88 -1.00 -24.52 -4.98
C ALA A 88 -1.70 -25.85 -5.24
N ALA A 89 -1.93 -26.19 -6.51
CA ALA A 89 -2.16 -27.55 -6.92
C ALA A 89 -0.84 -28.26 -6.69
N VAL A 90 -0.57 -28.61 -5.42
CA VAL A 90 0.40 -29.64 -5.10
C VAL A 90 -0.17 -30.89 -5.75
N PRO A 91 0.46 -31.44 -6.80
CA PRO A 91 -0.03 -32.67 -7.41
C PRO A 91 -0.07 -33.76 -6.33
N PRO A 92 -1.05 -34.68 -6.37
CA PRO A 92 -1.22 -35.74 -5.37
C PRO A 92 -0.02 -36.69 -5.29
N TRP A 93 0.92 -36.58 -6.22
CA TRP A 93 2.24 -37.21 -6.16
C TRP A 93 3.26 -36.11 -5.80
N SER A 94 3.54 -35.95 -4.52
CA SER A 94 4.81 -35.38 -4.05
C SER A 94 5.42 -36.45 -3.14
N PRO A 95 6.71 -36.80 -3.32
CA PRO A 95 7.31 -37.94 -2.64
C PRO A 95 7.43 -37.75 -1.12
#